data_AF-A0A653CLD0-F1
#
_entry.id   AF-A0A653CLD0-F1
#
_cell.length_a   1.000
_cell.length_b   1.000
_cell.length_c   1.000
_cell.angle_alpha   90.00
_cell.angle_beta   90.00
_cell.angle_gamma   90.00
#
_symmetry.space_group_name_H-M   'P 1'
#
loop_
_entity.id
_entity.type
_entity.pdbx_description
1 polymer ?
#
loop_
_entity_poly.entity_id
_entity_poly.type
_entity_poly.pdbx_seq_one_letter_code
_entity_poly.pdbx_strand_id
1 'polypeptide(L)' 'MQECVQTASQNVATYFHLKVSLSKSLGLSFEERKEQVAIGLLSKELSNFIMSRQHYDEDTLYQDIVSY' A
#
# COMPACT_ATOMS: atom_id res chain seq x y z
N MET A 1 -16.13 1.24 -7.89
CA MET A 1 -15.05 1.44 -6.91
C MET A 1 -13.79 1.70 -7.69
N GLN A 2 -13.11 2.83 -7.48
CA GLN A 2 -11.96 3.23 -8.29
C GLN A 2 -10.74 2.41 -7.85
N GLU A 3 -10.36 1.44 -8.66
CA GLU A 3 -9.15 0.64 -8.46
C GLU A 3 -7.93 1.54 -8.70
N CYS A 4 -7.48 2.26 -7.67
CA CYS A 4 -6.15 2.88 -7.67
C CYS A 4 -5.13 1.75 -7.64
N VAL A 5 -4.72 1.31 -8.83
CA VAL A 5 -3.66 0.31 -9.08
C VAL A 5 -2.38 1.06 -9.41
N GLN A 6 -1.26 0.61 -8.87
CA GLN A 6 0.07 1.11 -9.19
C GLN A 6 0.31 0.93 -10.69
N THR A 7 0.60 2.02 -11.40
CA THR A 7 0.97 1.96 -12.81
C THR A 7 2.45 1.58 -12.94
N ALA A 8 2.84 0.85 -13.99
CA ALA A 8 4.21 0.34 -14.20
C ALA A 8 5.30 1.44 -14.25
N SER A 9 4.91 2.67 -14.56
CA SER A 9 5.78 3.85 -14.58
C SER A 9 5.72 4.68 -13.29
N GLN A 10 4.89 4.30 -12.31
CA GLN A 10 4.66 5.07 -11.10
C GLN A 10 5.50 4.52 -9.95
N ASN A 11 6.23 5.41 -9.28
CA ASN A 11 7.00 5.08 -8.09
C ASN A 11 6.06 4.54 -7.00
N VAL A 12 6.42 3.39 -6.43
CA VAL A 12 5.67 2.71 -5.38
C VAL A 12 5.43 3.61 -4.17
N ALA A 13 6.41 4.47 -3.84
CA ALA A 13 6.29 5.44 -2.76
C ALA A 13 5.16 6.46 -3.03
N THR A 14 5.12 7.03 -4.24
CA THR A 14 4.08 7.98 -4.65
C THR A 14 2.71 7.33 -4.67
N TYR A 15 2.63 6.11 -5.20
CA TYR A 15 1.42 5.30 -5.19
C TYR A 15 0.92 5.06 -3.75
N PHE A 16 1.81 4.66 -2.86
CA PHE A 16 1.52 4.40 -1.46
C PHE A 16 0.91 5.63 -0.79
N HIS A 17 1.56 6.80 -0.88
CA HIS A 17 1.06 8.03 -0.26
C HIS A 17 -0.32 8.44 -0.79
N LEU A 18 -0.57 8.30 -2.09
CA LEU A 18 -1.88 8.58 -2.68
C LEU A 18 -2.94 7.61 -2.15
N LYS A 19 -2.65 6.31 -2.15
CA LYS A 19 -3.59 5.26 -1.72
C LYS A 19 -3.88 5.37 -0.23
N VAL A 20 -2.86 5.63 0.57
CA VAL A 20 -2.95 5.92 2.00
C VAL A 20 -3.82 7.14 2.25
N SER A 21 -3.56 8.26 1.58
CA SER A 21 -4.34 9.49 1.80
C SER A 21 -5.82 9.27 1.46
N LEU A 22 -6.10 8.56 0.37
CA LEU A 22 -7.46 8.26 -0.08
C LEU A 22 -8.20 7.33 0.90
N SER A 23 -7.52 6.30 1.39
CA SER A 23 -8.08 5.39 2.40
C SER A 23 -8.24 6.05 3.77
N LYS A 24 -7.40 7.02 4.11
CA LYS A 24 -7.52 7.87 5.30
C LYS A 24 -8.75 8.78 5.19
N SER A 25 -9.00 9.37 4.02
CA SER A 25 -10.24 10.12 3.74
C SER A 25 -11.51 9.26 3.81
N LEU A 26 -11.40 7.97 3.54
CA LEU A 26 -12.49 7.00 3.68
C LEU A 26 -12.70 6.52 5.13
N GLY A 27 -11.84 6.91 6.07
CA GLY A 27 -11.93 6.46 7.47
C GLY A 27 -11.56 4.99 7.68
N LEU A 28 -10.84 4.37 6.74
CA LEU A 28 -10.44 2.97 6.83
C LEU A 28 -9.40 2.77 7.92
N SER A 29 -9.56 1.68 8.69
CA SER A 29 -8.57 1.20 9.65
C SER A 29 -7.23 0.88 8.98
N PHE A 30 -6.16 0.81 9.78
CA PHE A 30 -4.83 0.50 9.26
C PHE A 30 -4.77 -0.86 8.53
N GLU A 31 -5.40 -1.89 9.08
CA GLU A 31 -5.47 -3.21 8.45
C GLU A 31 -6.16 -3.17 7.08
N GLU A 32 -7.32 -2.49 6.99
CA GLU A 32 -8.05 -2.32 5.74
C GLU A 32 -7.24 -1.52 4.71
N ARG A 33 -6.55 -0.47 5.18
CA ARG A 33 -5.65 0.34 4.34
C ARG A 33 -4.49 -0.48 3.80
N LYS A 34 -3.86 -1.29 4.64
CA LYS A 34 -2.80 -2.21 4.25
C LYS A 34 -3.31 -3.19 3.20
N GLU A 35 -4.50 -3.75 3.39
CA GLU A 35 -5.11 -4.67 2.45
C GLU A 35 -5.36 -4.00 1.09
N GLN A 36 -5.92 -2.78 1.10
CA GLN A 36 -6.14 -1.98 -0.09
C GLN A 36 -4.84 -1.60 -0.84
N VAL A 37 -3.77 -1.31 -0.11
CA VAL A 37 -2.44 -1.08 -0.69
C VAL A 37 -1.91 -2.37 -1.33
N ALA A 38 -1.98 -3.50 -0.63
CA ALA A 38 -1.54 -4.78 -1.15
C ALA A 38 -2.29 -5.20 -2.42
N ILE A 39 -3.61 -5.02 -2.46
CA ILE A 39 -4.43 -5.35 -3.64
C ILE A 39 -4.07 -4.48 -4.84
N GLY A 40 -3.76 -3.20 -4.62
CA GLY A 40 -3.48 -2.28 -5.72
C GLY A 40 -2.00 -2.20 -6.13
N LEU A 41 -1.11 -2.97 -5.51
CA LEU A 41 0.28 -3.08 -5.96
C LEU A 41 0.39 -3.90 -7.25
N LEU A 42 1.27 -3.44 -8.15
CA LEU A 42 1.52 -4.15 -9.41
C LEU A 42 2.33 -5.43 -9.15
N SER A 43 3.32 -5.34 -8.27
CA SER A 43 4.18 -6.47 -7.90
C SER A 43 3.46 -7.38 -6.93
N LYS A 44 3.06 -8.57 -7.41
CA LYS A 44 2.53 -9.65 -6.56
C LYS A 44 3.51 -10.08 -5.47
N GLU A 45 4.81 -10.04 -5.75
CA GLU A 45 5.84 -10.38 -4.76
C GLU A 45 5.86 -9.36 -3.62
N LEU A 46 5.80 -8.06 -3.95
CA LEU A 46 5.71 -6.98 -2.97
C LEU A 46 4.41 -7.09 -2.17
N SER A 47 3.28 -7.30 -2.85
CA SER A 47 1.97 -7.50 -2.23
C SER A 47 1.99 -8.65 -1.21
N ASN A 48 2.56 -9.80 -1.59
CA ASN A 48 2.68 -10.96 -0.72
C ASN A 48 3.64 -10.73 0.44
N PHE A 49 4.76 -10.03 0.20
CA PHE A 49 5.73 -9.67 1.22
C PHE A 49 5.12 -8.76 2.30
N ILE A 50 4.37 -7.75 1.89
CA ILE A 50 3.65 -6.84 2.78
C ILE A 50 2.55 -7.56 3.55
N MET A 51 1.78 -8.42 2.87
CA MET A 51 0.75 -9.25 3.51
C MET A 51 1.36 -10.18 4.57
N SER A 52 2.52 -10.76 4.28
CA SER A 52 3.23 -11.67 5.18
C SER A 52 3.89 -10.98 6.37
N ARG A 53 4.22 -9.69 6.30
CA ARG A 53 4.77 -8.93 7.44
C ARG A 53 3.67 -8.30 8.28
N GLN A 54 3.84 -8.35 9.60
CA GLN A 54 3.02 -7.52 10.50
C GLN A 54 3.62 -6.12 10.56
N HIS A 55 2.85 -5.15 10.09
CA HIS A 55 3.15 -3.74 10.25
C HIS A 55 2.19 -3.19 11.30
N TYR A 56 2.69 -2.36 12.19
CA TYR A 56 1.86 -1.67 13.19
C TYR A 56 1.53 -0.25 12.72
N ASP A 57 2.37 0.30 11.84
CA ASP A 57 2.30 1.68 11.39
C ASP A 57 2.49 1.81 9.89
N GLU A 58 1.89 2.86 9.33
CA GLU A 58 2.03 3.25 7.92
C GLU A 58 3.47 3.54 7.54
N ASP A 59 4.25 4.06 8.48
CA ASP A 59 5.67 4.35 8.30
C ASP A 59 6.49 3.06 8.14
N THR A 60 6.24 2.06 9.00
CA THR A 60 6.90 0.74 8.86
C THR A 60 6.53 0.04 7.56
N LEU A 61 5.26 0.15 7.16
CA LEU A 61 4.75 -0.38 5.90
C LEU A 61 5.44 0.30 4.70
N TYR A 62 5.55 1.62 4.73
CA TYR A 62 6.23 2.42 3.71
C TYR A 62 7.72 2.08 3.62
N GLN A 63 8.39 1.98 4.77
CA GLN A 63 9.82 1.70 4.81
C GLN A 63 10.15 0.31 4.25
N ASP A 64 9.32 -0.70 4.52
CA ASP A 64 9.43 -2.02 3.89
C ASP A 64 9.24 -1.97 2.37
N ILE A 65 8.26 -1.20 1.91
CA ILE A 65 7.95 -1.03 0.50
C ILE A 65 9.08 -0.34 -0.26
N VAL A 66 9.71 0.67 0.35
CA VAL A 66 10.83 1.42 -0.25
C VAL A 66 12.15 0.65 -0.16
N SER A 67 12.30 -0.21 0.85
CA SER A 67 13.52 -0.99 1.07
C SER A 67 13.56 -2.33 0.32
N TYR A 68 12.48 -2.72 -0.35
CA TYR A 68 12.38 -3.94 -1.17
C TYR A 68 12.90 -3.68 -2.59
#